data_AF-A0A1L4FSM0-F1
#
_entry.id   AF-A0A1L4FSM0-F1
#
_cell.length_a   1.000
_cell.length_b   1.000
_cell.length_c   1.000
_cell.angle_alpha   90.00
_cell.angle_beta   90.00
_cell.angle_gamma   90.00
#
_symmetry.space_group_name_H-M   'P 1'
#
loop_
_entity.id
_entity.type
_entity.pdbx_description
1 polymer ?
#
loop_
_entity_poly.entity_id
_entity_poly.type
_entity_poly.pdbx_seq_one_letter_code
_entity_poly.pdbx_strand_id
1 'polypeptide(L)'
;MKKVKIGIVVEYNPFHNGHIYQIQQIKKMFPSSKIIVAMSGKYSQRGEVTCASFAKRKRYALKNGVDKVLKLPTQVSTQAAHIFASESVKILNKQKIDYLVFGSESDDVERLIKIAQIIKKNREQYNQLIKQFLKKGANSFPKATNLALQELSGEDISMPNDILGLEYVKTIIDNDYPIQPVSIKRTIDFHSEETYLDFASATKIRQMLKNNQDYTKYTPMRFNYFDKLRNNQKIYRRFQKVIRKYSTEELEKFKMISEGIQNLFKKHIEIDKYDDFVQECTSRRYTSSRIKRTILMVALKIKK
;
A
#
# COMPACT_ATOMS: atom_id res chain seq x y z
N MET A 1 7.81 2.34 -34.76
CA MET A 1 8.55 2.56 -33.50
C MET A 1 7.92 1.73 -32.38
N LYS A 2 8.72 1.09 -31.52
CA LYS A 2 8.21 0.35 -30.35
C LYS A 2 7.58 1.35 -29.36
N LYS A 3 6.29 1.20 -29.04
CA LYS A 3 5.63 2.06 -28.03
C LYS A 3 6.26 1.81 -26.66
N VAL A 4 6.72 2.88 -26.02
CA VAL A 4 7.19 2.90 -24.63
C VAL A 4 6.11 2.30 -23.72
N LYS A 5 6.48 1.43 -22.79
CA LYS A 5 5.57 0.82 -21.82
C LYS A 5 5.85 1.37 -20.43
N ILE A 6 4.79 1.91 -19.81
CA ILE A 6 4.85 2.51 -18.48
C ILE A 6 4.14 1.59 -17.49
N GLY A 7 4.80 1.27 -16.39
CA GLY A 7 4.22 0.60 -15.23
C GLY A 7 3.71 1.60 -14.21
N ILE A 8 2.59 1.28 -13.56
CA ILE A 8 2.14 1.98 -12.34
C ILE A 8 1.63 0.95 -11.34
N VAL A 9 2.03 1.05 -10.08
CA VAL A 9 1.47 0.22 -8.99
C VAL A 9 0.38 1.01 -8.29
N VAL A 10 -0.83 0.46 -8.20
CA VAL A 10 -2.02 1.22 -7.78
C VAL A 10 -3.00 0.40 -6.95
N GLU A 11 -3.84 1.10 -6.20
CA GLU A 11 -5.04 0.51 -5.59
C GLU A 11 -6.35 1.02 -6.19
N TYR A 12 -6.35 2.28 -6.66
CA TYR A 12 -7.54 2.98 -7.15
C TYR A 12 -8.74 2.81 -6.21
N ASN A 13 -8.56 3.16 -4.93
CA ASN A 13 -9.50 2.91 -3.84
C ASN A 13 -10.10 4.20 -3.22
N PRO A 14 -10.86 5.02 -3.96
CA PRO A 14 -11.30 4.82 -5.34
C PRO A 14 -10.36 5.42 -6.40
N PHE A 15 -10.65 5.15 -7.68
CA PHE A 15 -10.10 5.94 -8.79
C PHE A 15 -10.62 7.38 -8.65
N HIS A 16 -9.78 8.39 -8.85
CA HIS A 16 -10.10 9.78 -8.51
C HIS A 16 -9.23 10.76 -9.32
N ASN A 17 -9.47 12.06 -9.20
CA ASN A 17 -8.84 13.08 -10.05
C ASN A 17 -7.31 13.10 -9.95
N GLY A 18 -6.73 12.84 -8.76
CA GLY A 18 -5.28 12.66 -8.64
C GLY A 18 -4.70 11.51 -9.49
N HIS A 19 -5.43 10.40 -9.68
CA HIS A 19 -5.01 9.31 -10.57
C HIS A 19 -5.13 9.70 -12.04
N ILE A 20 -6.18 10.45 -12.40
CA ILE A 20 -6.35 10.99 -13.76
C ILE A 20 -5.19 11.93 -14.09
N TYR A 21 -4.85 12.83 -13.17
CA TYR A 21 -3.71 13.73 -13.29
C TYR A 21 -2.41 12.97 -13.51
N GLN A 22 -2.13 11.93 -12.69
CA GLN A 22 -0.93 11.10 -12.87
C GLN A 22 -0.87 10.48 -14.29
N ILE A 23 -1.99 9.94 -14.78
CA ILE A 23 -2.06 9.37 -16.12
C ILE A 23 -1.85 10.44 -17.19
N GLN A 24 -2.42 11.63 -17.02
CA GLN A 24 -2.23 12.76 -17.94
C GLN A 24 -0.77 13.22 -17.98
N GLN A 25 -0.09 13.31 -16.83
CA GLN A 25 1.33 13.65 -16.77
C GLN A 25 2.19 12.60 -17.47
N ILE A 26 1.90 11.31 -17.28
CA ILE A 26 2.57 10.23 -18.01
C ILE A 26 2.37 10.38 -19.52
N LYS A 27 1.15 10.71 -19.98
CA LYS A 27 0.88 10.93 -21.40
C LYS A 27 1.55 12.21 -21.92
N LYS A 28 1.76 13.24 -21.11
CA LYS A 28 2.54 14.43 -21.50
C LYS A 28 4.02 14.10 -21.68
N MET A 29 4.61 13.38 -20.72
CA MET A 29 6.02 12.95 -20.79
C MET A 29 6.24 11.88 -21.88
N PHE A 30 5.26 11.02 -22.11
CA PHE A 30 5.32 9.91 -23.05
C PHE A 30 4.05 9.81 -23.91
N PRO A 31 3.87 10.68 -24.93
CA PRO A 31 2.62 10.82 -25.72
C PRO A 31 2.06 9.53 -26.33
N SER A 32 2.94 8.60 -26.74
CA SER A 32 2.56 7.33 -27.37
C SER A 32 2.71 6.11 -26.46
N SER A 33 2.86 6.31 -25.15
CA SER A 33 3.08 5.23 -24.19
C SER A 33 1.89 4.29 -24.04
N LYS A 34 2.18 3.02 -23.76
CA LYS A 34 1.23 2.03 -23.25
C LYS A 34 1.32 1.96 -21.73
N ILE A 35 0.25 2.30 -21.04
CA ILE A 35 0.18 2.31 -19.58
C ILE A 35 -0.36 0.97 -19.07
N ILE A 36 0.44 0.28 -18.27
CA ILE A 36 0.14 -1.01 -17.65
C ILE A 36 0.13 -0.81 -16.15
N VAL A 37 -1.00 -1.09 -15.50
CA VAL A 37 -1.11 -0.94 -14.05
C VAL A 37 -1.15 -2.30 -13.36
N ALA A 38 -0.43 -2.43 -12.25
CA ALA A 38 -0.56 -3.53 -11.31
C ALA A 38 -1.47 -3.06 -10.16
N MET A 39 -2.68 -3.61 -10.11
CA MET A 39 -3.75 -3.12 -9.23
C MET A 39 -4.13 -4.13 -8.15
N SER A 40 -4.24 -3.64 -6.90
CA SER A 40 -4.71 -4.45 -5.77
C SER A 40 -6.10 -5.06 -6.02
N GLY A 41 -6.27 -6.29 -5.54
CA GLY A 41 -7.50 -7.05 -5.66
C GLY A 41 -8.58 -6.58 -4.69
N LYS A 42 -9.24 -7.50 -4.00
CA LYS A 42 -10.35 -7.17 -3.09
C LYS A 42 -9.90 -6.31 -1.89
N TYR A 43 -8.64 -6.43 -1.49
CA TYR A 43 -8.07 -5.82 -0.30
C TYR A 43 -6.90 -4.90 -0.65
N SER A 44 -6.75 -3.83 0.12
CA SER A 44 -5.62 -2.89 0.04
C SER A 44 -4.37 -3.42 0.77
N GLN A 45 -3.24 -2.75 0.54
CA GLN A 45 -1.96 -2.91 1.22
C GLN A 45 -2.06 -2.64 2.71
N ARG A 46 -3.03 -1.83 3.12
CA ARG A 46 -3.36 -1.56 4.51
C ARG A 46 -4.28 -2.61 5.14
N GLY A 47 -4.65 -3.67 4.39
CA GLY A 47 -5.50 -4.76 4.88
C GLY A 47 -6.99 -4.44 4.91
N GLU A 48 -7.45 -3.43 4.17
CA GLU A 48 -8.84 -2.98 4.16
C GLU A 48 -9.58 -3.47 2.92
N VAL A 49 -10.90 -3.64 3.01
CA VAL A 49 -11.75 -3.89 1.84
C VAL A 49 -11.75 -2.68 0.93
N THR A 50 -11.49 -2.90 -0.36
CA THR A 50 -11.62 -1.85 -1.37
C THR A 50 -13.08 -1.39 -1.52
N CYS A 51 -13.29 -0.07 -1.63
CA CYS A 51 -14.60 0.59 -1.71
C CYS A 51 -15.42 0.21 -2.95
N ALA A 52 -14.81 -0.41 -3.95
CA ALA A 52 -15.47 -0.88 -5.16
C ALA A 52 -14.85 -2.20 -5.64
N SER A 53 -15.62 -2.98 -6.40
CA SER A 53 -15.13 -4.23 -6.97
C SER A 53 -13.91 -4.02 -7.88
N PHE A 54 -13.06 -5.04 -8.00
CA PHE A 54 -11.91 -5.01 -8.91
C PHE A 54 -12.35 -4.70 -10.35
N ALA A 55 -13.43 -5.32 -10.82
CA ALA A 55 -13.97 -5.09 -12.16
C ALA A 55 -14.39 -3.63 -12.36
N LYS A 56 -15.03 -3.02 -11.35
CA LYS A 56 -15.45 -1.63 -11.40
C LYS A 56 -14.25 -0.68 -11.44
N ARG A 57 -13.27 -0.85 -10.56
CA ARG A 57 -12.02 -0.06 -10.56
C ARG A 57 -11.23 -0.21 -11.86
N LYS A 58 -11.12 -1.46 -12.37
CA LYS A 58 -10.50 -1.76 -13.67
C LYS A 58 -11.18 -0.98 -14.81
N ARG A 59 -12.51 -0.99 -14.85
CA ARG A 59 -13.28 -0.26 -15.87
C ARG A 59 -13.00 1.23 -15.85
N TYR A 60 -12.93 1.85 -14.67
CA TYR A 60 -12.59 3.28 -14.56
C TYR A 60 -11.16 3.58 -14.98
N ALA A 61 -10.19 2.73 -14.61
CA ALA A 61 -8.82 2.86 -15.07
C ALA A 61 -8.72 2.82 -16.60
N LEU A 62 -9.33 1.81 -17.24
CA LEU A 62 -9.32 1.65 -18.70
C LEU A 62 -9.95 2.84 -19.43
N LYS A 63 -11.09 3.33 -18.92
CA LYS A 63 -11.78 4.50 -19.49
C LYS A 63 -10.97 5.80 -19.42
N ASN A 64 -9.95 5.87 -18.56
CA ASN A 64 -9.15 7.07 -18.33
C ASN A 64 -7.70 6.92 -18.81
N GLY A 65 -7.45 6.08 -19.82
CA GLY A 65 -6.16 6.03 -20.52
C GLY A 65 -5.18 4.94 -20.05
N VAL A 66 -5.59 4.04 -19.15
CA VAL A 66 -4.83 2.81 -18.87
C VAL A 66 -5.09 1.77 -19.96
N ASP A 67 -4.04 1.18 -20.51
CA ASP A 67 -4.15 0.18 -21.58
C ASP A 67 -4.30 -1.26 -21.07
N LYS A 68 -3.72 -1.57 -19.91
CA LYS A 68 -3.79 -2.92 -19.31
C LYS A 68 -3.81 -2.87 -17.79
N VAL A 69 -4.67 -3.68 -17.18
CA VAL A 69 -4.78 -3.82 -15.72
C VAL A 69 -4.44 -5.25 -15.32
N LEU A 70 -3.35 -5.43 -14.56
CA LEU A 70 -2.92 -6.69 -13.97
C LEU A 70 -3.43 -6.75 -12.53
N LYS A 71 -4.08 -7.86 -12.16
CA LYS A 71 -4.57 -8.05 -10.79
C LYS A 71 -3.43 -8.58 -9.91
N LEU A 72 -3.15 -7.89 -8.81
CA LEU A 72 -2.24 -8.41 -7.78
C LEU A 72 -2.93 -9.50 -6.96
N PRO A 73 -2.26 -10.63 -6.67
CA PRO A 73 -2.77 -11.65 -5.76
C PRO A 73 -3.10 -11.06 -4.38
N THR A 74 -4.18 -11.54 -3.75
CA THR A 74 -4.57 -11.07 -2.41
C THR A 74 -3.42 -11.20 -1.41
N GLN A 75 -2.73 -12.34 -1.42
CA GLN A 75 -1.64 -12.65 -0.50
C GLN A 75 -0.44 -11.70 -0.63
N VAL A 76 -0.30 -11.03 -1.78
CA VAL A 76 0.70 -9.98 -2.05
C VAL A 76 0.16 -8.61 -1.65
N SER A 77 -1.07 -8.31 -2.11
CA SER A 77 -1.68 -6.99 -1.95
C SER A 77 -1.88 -6.57 -0.50
N THR A 78 -1.73 -7.47 0.47
CA THR A 78 -1.98 -7.24 1.91
C THR A 78 -0.72 -7.44 2.74
N GLN A 79 0.48 -7.31 2.15
CA GLN A 79 1.76 -7.47 2.85
C GLN A 79 2.40 -6.13 3.19
N ALA A 80 3.54 -6.18 3.88
CA ALA A 80 4.42 -5.03 4.09
C ALA A 80 4.83 -4.36 2.76
N ALA A 81 5.22 -3.09 2.82
CA ALA A 81 5.55 -2.28 1.64
C ALA A 81 6.61 -2.95 0.74
N HIS A 82 7.69 -3.49 1.32
CA HIS A 82 8.74 -4.19 0.57
C HIS A 82 8.23 -5.38 -0.24
N ILE A 83 7.36 -6.23 0.33
CA ILE A 83 6.78 -7.38 -0.40
C ILE A 83 5.80 -6.91 -1.46
N PHE A 84 4.94 -5.94 -1.12
CA PHE A 84 3.97 -5.36 -2.04
C PHE A 84 4.68 -4.73 -3.25
N ALA A 85 5.74 -3.95 -3.02
CA ALA A 85 6.57 -3.36 -4.05
C ALA A 85 7.25 -4.43 -4.89
N SER A 86 7.96 -5.37 -4.25
CA SER A 86 8.72 -6.42 -4.91
C SER A 86 7.87 -7.20 -5.93
N GLU A 87 6.75 -7.74 -5.47
CA GLU A 87 5.87 -8.56 -6.30
C GLU A 87 5.13 -7.74 -7.36
N SER A 88 4.77 -6.48 -7.07
CA SER A 88 4.13 -5.60 -8.05
C SER A 88 5.08 -5.24 -9.20
N VAL A 89 6.31 -4.86 -8.87
CA VAL A 89 7.35 -4.53 -9.85
C VAL A 89 7.73 -5.78 -10.65
N LYS A 90 7.86 -6.95 -10.02
CA LYS A 90 8.13 -8.22 -10.70
C LYS A 90 7.05 -8.57 -11.74
N ILE A 91 5.78 -8.37 -11.42
CA ILE A 91 4.67 -8.59 -12.36
C ILE A 91 4.72 -7.61 -13.53
N LEU A 92 5.08 -6.35 -13.27
CA LEU A 92 5.24 -5.34 -14.31
C LEU A 92 6.47 -5.60 -15.19
N ASN A 93 7.58 -6.04 -14.60
CA ASN A 93 8.79 -6.43 -15.32
C ASN A 93 8.50 -7.55 -16.33
N LYS A 94 7.66 -8.53 -15.97
CA LYS A 94 7.20 -9.57 -16.91
C LYS A 94 6.45 -9.02 -18.13
N GLN A 95 5.91 -7.80 -18.06
CA GLN A 95 5.32 -7.10 -19.21
C GLN A 95 6.33 -6.31 -20.05
N LYS A 96 7.62 -6.35 -19.66
CA LYS A 96 8.73 -5.61 -20.25
C LYS A 96 8.42 -4.11 -20.30
N ILE A 97 8.01 -3.55 -19.15
CA ILE A 97 7.87 -2.10 -19.01
C ILE A 97 9.25 -1.45 -19.13
N ASP A 98 9.32 -0.27 -19.72
CA ASP A 98 10.56 0.49 -19.84
C ASP A 98 10.71 1.46 -18.65
N TYR A 99 9.60 2.03 -18.16
CA TYR A 99 9.57 2.92 -16.99
C TYR A 99 8.57 2.46 -15.94
N LEU A 100 8.88 2.70 -14.67
CA LEU A 100 7.94 2.60 -13.56
C LEU A 100 7.67 4.00 -13.01
N VAL A 101 6.43 4.47 -13.13
CA VAL A 101 6.02 5.80 -12.66
C VAL A 101 5.24 5.67 -11.36
N PHE A 102 5.61 6.46 -10.35
CA PHE A 102 4.91 6.54 -9.06
C PHE A 102 4.81 7.98 -8.56
N GLY A 103 3.80 8.25 -7.73
CA GLY A 103 3.69 9.56 -7.07
C GLY A 103 4.63 9.63 -5.86
N SER A 104 5.23 10.79 -5.63
CA SER A 104 6.17 11.05 -4.54
C SER A 104 5.88 12.41 -3.91
N GLU A 105 6.13 12.55 -2.62
CA GLU A 105 6.03 13.85 -1.93
C GLU A 105 7.24 14.74 -2.25
N SER A 106 8.45 14.17 -2.28
CA SER A 106 9.69 14.89 -2.62
C SER A 106 9.90 15.14 -4.11
N ASP A 107 9.41 14.24 -4.97
CA ASP A 107 9.70 14.19 -6.40
C ASP A 107 11.20 14.09 -6.74
N ASP A 108 11.95 13.41 -5.89
CA ASP A 108 13.41 13.26 -6.01
C ASP A 108 13.79 11.79 -6.23
N VAL A 109 13.55 11.29 -7.45
CA VAL A 109 13.85 9.91 -7.82
C VAL A 109 15.35 9.59 -7.74
N GLU A 110 16.22 10.57 -8.01
CA GLU A 110 17.68 10.37 -7.96
C GLU A 110 18.16 10.11 -6.53
N ARG A 111 17.61 10.84 -5.55
CA ARG A 111 17.84 10.55 -4.14
C ARG A 111 17.38 9.14 -3.76
N LEU A 112 16.22 8.69 -4.25
CA LEU A 112 15.74 7.32 -4.00
C LEU A 112 16.67 6.26 -4.62
N ILE A 113 17.19 6.51 -5.83
CA ILE A 113 18.16 5.64 -6.51
C ILE A 113 19.45 5.55 -5.70
N LYS A 114 20.01 6.70 -5.28
CA LYS A 114 21.23 6.75 -4.46
C LYS A 114 21.07 5.98 -3.16
N ILE A 115 19.95 6.18 -2.45
CA ILE A 115 19.66 5.45 -1.21
C ILE A 115 19.57 3.94 -1.45
N ALA A 116 18.85 3.51 -2.48
CA ALA A 116 18.72 2.10 -2.82
C ALA A 116 20.08 1.46 -3.18
N GLN A 117 20.97 2.16 -3.88
CA GLN A 117 22.33 1.70 -4.17
C GLN A 117 23.17 1.57 -2.89
N ILE A 118 23.10 2.53 -1.96
CA ILE A 118 23.78 2.46 -0.66
C ILE A 118 23.29 1.23 0.13
N ILE A 119 21.97 1.00 0.15
CA ILE A 119 21.38 -0.18 0.82
C ILE A 119 21.85 -1.49 0.14
N LYS A 120 21.91 -1.56 -1.20
CA LYS A 120 22.39 -2.75 -1.93
C LYS A 120 23.86 -3.03 -1.60
N LYS A 121 24.71 -1.99 -1.57
CA LYS A 121 26.15 -2.11 -1.26
C LYS A 121 26.42 -2.54 0.19
N ASN A 122 25.60 -2.08 1.14
CA ASN A 122 25.81 -2.31 2.58
C ASN A 122 24.71 -3.18 3.21
N ARG A 123 24.23 -4.18 2.46
CA ARG A 123 23.03 -4.97 2.81
C ARG A 123 23.13 -5.65 4.17
N GLU A 124 24.29 -6.21 4.50
CA GLU A 124 24.49 -6.93 5.77
C GLU A 124 24.42 -5.96 6.96
N GLN A 125 25.16 -4.85 6.89
CA GLN A 125 25.16 -3.81 7.90
C GLN A 125 23.76 -3.21 8.08
N TYR A 126 23.05 -2.91 6.98
CA TYR A 126 21.67 -2.42 7.04
C TYR A 126 20.74 -3.38 7.79
N ASN A 127 20.84 -4.68 7.50
CA ASN A 127 20.03 -5.70 8.17
C ASN A 127 20.40 -5.87 9.65
N GLN A 128 21.67 -5.73 10.02
CA GLN A 128 22.10 -5.74 11.42
C GLN A 128 21.53 -4.53 12.18
N LEU A 129 21.61 -3.33 11.59
CA LEU A 129 21.03 -2.11 12.15
C LEU A 129 19.51 -2.23 12.35
N ILE A 130 18.78 -2.79 11.38
CA ILE A 130 17.33 -3.04 11.52
C ILE A 130 17.06 -3.93 12.76
N LYS A 131 17.80 -5.04 12.91
CA LYS A 131 17.63 -5.94 14.06
C LYS A 131 17.93 -5.23 15.39
N GLN A 132 18.96 -4.39 15.43
CA GLN A 132 19.31 -3.59 16.59
C GLN A 132 18.19 -2.60 16.94
N PHE A 133 17.70 -1.82 15.96
CA PHE A 133 16.65 -0.83 16.19
C PHE A 133 15.28 -1.43 16.47
N LEU A 134 14.98 -2.66 16.01
CA LEU A 134 13.78 -3.40 16.40
C LEU A 134 13.80 -3.77 17.89
N LYS A 135 14.97 -4.17 18.42
CA LYS A 135 15.15 -4.49 19.84
C LYS A 135 15.12 -3.22 20.70
N LYS A 136 15.71 -2.12 20.22
CA LYS A 136 15.77 -0.84 20.95
C LYS A 136 14.39 -0.18 21.02
N GLY A 137 13.84 -0.03 22.22
CA GLY A 137 12.62 0.77 22.47
C GLY A 137 11.34 0.26 21.80
N ALA A 138 11.26 -1.05 21.49
CA ALA A 138 10.10 -1.68 20.86
C ALA A 138 9.60 -0.95 19.60
N ASN A 139 10.53 -0.47 18.77
CA ASN A 139 10.19 0.25 17.55
C ASN A 139 9.42 -0.65 16.57
N SER A 140 8.44 -0.07 15.87
CA SER A 140 7.81 -0.73 14.74
C SER A 140 8.81 -0.97 13.60
N PHE A 141 8.53 -1.97 12.76
CA PHE A 141 9.39 -2.28 11.60
C PHE A 141 9.65 -1.07 10.70
N PRO A 142 8.66 -0.26 10.28
CA PRO A 142 8.91 0.95 9.49
C PRO A 142 9.83 1.96 10.19
N LYS A 143 9.71 2.12 11.52
CA LYS A 143 10.59 3.02 12.28
C LYS A 143 12.01 2.47 12.38
N ALA A 144 12.17 1.17 12.61
CA ALA A 144 13.48 0.53 12.67
C ALA A 144 14.21 0.57 11.32
N THR A 145 13.50 0.39 10.19
CA THR A 145 14.10 0.52 8.86
C THR A 145 14.54 1.95 8.54
N ASN A 146 13.76 2.94 8.94
CA ASN A 146 14.12 4.35 8.76
C ASN A 146 15.33 4.74 9.62
N LEU A 147 15.37 4.33 10.90
CA LEU A 147 16.53 4.56 11.77
C LEU A 147 17.80 3.88 11.23
N ALA A 148 17.67 2.65 10.73
CA ALA A 148 18.80 1.94 10.11
C ALA A 148 19.30 2.64 8.84
N LEU A 149 18.39 3.23 8.05
CA LEU A 149 18.74 4.02 6.88
C LEU A 149 19.48 5.29 7.28
N GLN A 150 18.95 6.02 8.26
CA GLN A 150 19.56 7.25 8.77
C GLN A 150 20.98 7.01 9.29
N GLU A 151 21.19 5.94 10.07
CA GLU A 151 22.51 5.57 10.56
C GLU A 151 23.47 5.18 9.41
N LEU A 152 22.95 4.49 8.39
CA LEU A 152 23.77 3.96 7.30
C LEU A 152 24.17 5.03 6.27
N SER A 153 23.27 5.96 5.95
CA SER A 153 23.44 6.88 4.82
C SER A 153 23.26 8.35 5.19
N GLY A 154 22.88 8.68 6.42
CA GLY A 154 22.52 10.04 6.82
C GLY A 154 21.19 10.55 6.24
N GLU A 155 20.44 9.69 5.54
CA GLU A 155 19.20 10.07 4.85
C GLU A 155 17.97 9.72 5.68
N ASP A 156 16.94 10.56 5.63
CA ASP A 156 15.63 10.29 6.22
C ASP A 156 14.55 10.23 5.14
N ILE A 157 13.76 9.15 5.14
CA ILE A 157 12.54 9.01 4.35
C ILE A 157 11.38 8.69 5.29
N SER A 158 10.61 9.71 5.61
CA SER A 158 9.47 9.62 6.53
C SER A 158 8.11 9.68 5.81
N MET A 159 8.05 10.20 4.59
CA MET A 159 6.80 10.40 3.86
C MET A 159 6.26 9.09 3.24
N PRO A 160 4.95 8.81 3.31
CA PRO A 160 4.42 7.50 2.93
C PRO A 160 4.62 7.09 1.48
N ASN A 161 4.50 8.02 0.51
CA ASN A 161 4.69 7.66 -0.90
C ASN A 161 6.18 7.58 -1.25
N ASP A 162 7.03 8.37 -0.62
CA ASP A 162 8.50 8.25 -0.75
C ASP A 162 9.02 6.93 -0.18
N ILE A 163 8.49 6.45 0.96
CA ILE A 163 8.78 5.12 1.50
C ILE A 163 8.41 4.04 0.48
N LEU A 164 7.24 4.14 -0.13
CA LEU A 164 6.79 3.17 -1.12
C LEU A 164 7.59 3.26 -2.42
N GLY A 165 7.94 4.48 -2.85
CA GLY A 165 8.84 4.78 -3.95
C GLY A 165 10.22 4.14 -3.76
N LEU A 166 10.81 4.31 -2.57
CA LEU A 166 12.07 3.67 -2.23
C LEU A 166 11.98 2.14 -2.35
N GLU A 167 10.90 1.51 -1.88
CA GLU A 167 10.75 0.06 -2.02
C GLU A 167 10.61 -0.41 -3.48
N TYR A 168 10.01 0.41 -4.35
CA TYR A 168 10.01 0.14 -5.80
C TYR A 168 11.42 0.22 -6.39
N VAL A 169 12.13 1.31 -6.10
CA VAL A 169 13.49 1.57 -6.60
C VAL A 169 14.48 0.51 -6.10
N LYS A 170 14.41 0.16 -4.81
CA LYS A 170 15.15 -0.97 -4.22
C LYS A 170 14.88 -2.27 -4.97
N THR A 171 13.61 -2.57 -5.28
CA THR A 171 13.28 -3.79 -6.02
C THR A 171 13.93 -3.81 -7.41
N ILE A 172 13.84 -2.69 -8.14
CA ILE A 172 14.43 -2.56 -9.47
C ILE A 172 15.95 -2.80 -9.40
N ILE A 173 16.63 -2.12 -8.49
CA ILE A 173 18.09 -2.17 -8.33
C ILE A 173 18.55 -3.54 -7.79
N ASP A 174 17.87 -4.11 -6.79
CA ASP A 174 18.24 -5.41 -6.21
C ASP A 174 18.15 -6.56 -7.22
N ASN A 175 17.27 -6.46 -8.22
CA ASN A 175 17.04 -7.51 -9.22
C ASN A 175 17.61 -7.16 -10.60
N ASP A 176 18.32 -6.03 -10.72
CA ASP A 176 18.89 -5.54 -11.96
C ASP A 176 17.85 -5.51 -13.11
N TYR A 177 16.62 -5.08 -12.79
CA TYR A 177 15.56 -4.99 -13.78
C TYR A 177 15.82 -3.83 -14.77
N PRO A 178 15.60 -4.03 -16.08
CA PRO A 178 15.77 -2.99 -17.09
C PRO A 178 14.57 -2.02 -17.09
N ILE A 179 14.34 -1.37 -15.95
CA ILE A 179 13.21 -0.48 -15.68
C ILE A 179 13.76 0.81 -15.10
N GLN A 180 13.43 1.94 -15.72
CA GLN A 180 13.78 3.24 -15.18
C GLN A 180 12.67 3.77 -14.24
N PRO A 181 12.95 4.02 -12.95
CA PRO A 181 11.98 4.64 -12.06
C PRO A 181 11.82 6.12 -12.40
N VAL A 182 10.59 6.63 -12.26
CA VAL A 182 10.24 8.04 -12.46
C VAL A 182 9.25 8.45 -11.38
N SER A 183 9.55 9.52 -10.66
CA SER A 183 8.62 10.14 -9.72
C SER A 183 7.79 11.22 -10.41
N ILE A 184 6.60 11.48 -9.86
CA ILE A 184 5.80 12.65 -10.17
C ILE A 184 5.39 13.27 -8.84
N LYS A 185 5.62 14.58 -8.67
CA LYS A 185 5.16 15.30 -7.48
C LYS A 185 3.66 15.16 -7.29
N ARG A 186 3.27 14.78 -6.06
CA ARG A 186 1.85 14.72 -5.70
C ARG A 186 1.28 16.13 -5.60
N THR A 187 0.08 16.31 -6.17
CA THR A 187 -0.69 17.55 -6.01
C THR A 187 -1.37 17.66 -4.64
N ILE A 188 -1.65 16.51 -3.99
CA ILE A 188 -2.23 16.40 -2.65
C ILE A 188 -1.68 15.18 -1.89
N ASP A 189 -1.40 15.37 -0.60
CA ASP A 189 -0.96 14.33 0.32
C ASP A 189 -2.01 13.23 0.56
N PHE A 190 -1.55 12.00 0.79
CA PHE A 190 -2.43 10.84 0.98
C PHE A 190 -3.40 10.99 2.18
N HIS A 191 -3.05 11.85 3.14
CA HIS A 191 -3.75 12.07 4.40
C HIS A 191 -4.35 13.47 4.56
N SER A 192 -4.32 14.34 3.53
CA SER A 192 -4.91 15.66 3.68
C SER A 192 -6.41 15.58 3.98
N GLU A 193 -6.85 16.33 4.99
CA GLU A 193 -8.27 16.58 5.25
C GLU A 193 -8.82 17.73 4.38
N GLU A 194 -7.91 18.53 3.85
CA GLU A 194 -8.14 19.64 2.94
C GLU A 194 -8.31 19.18 1.49
N THR A 195 -9.19 19.88 0.79
CA THR A 195 -9.40 19.72 -0.65
C THR A 195 -8.82 20.93 -1.36
N TYR A 196 -7.91 20.71 -2.30
CA TYR A 196 -7.38 21.78 -3.15
C TYR A 196 -7.96 21.63 -4.55
N LEU A 197 -8.68 22.64 -5.03
CA LEU A 197 -9.43 22.62 -6.29
C LEU A 197 -10.39 21.41 -6.38
N ASP A 198 -10.18 20.53 -7.37
CA ASP A 198 -10.95 19.33 -7.65
C ASP A 198 -10.24 18.06 -7.16
N PHE A 199 -9.27 18.19 -6.25
CA PHE A 199 -8.51 17.06 -5.72
C PHE A 199 -8.86 16.79 -4.26
N ALA A 200 -8.96 15.50 -3.92
CA ALA A 200 -9.09 15.00 -2.55
C ALA A 200 -8.34 13.67 -2.43
N SER A 201 -7.85 13.36 -1.23
CA SER A 201 -7.20 12.08 -0.96
C SER A 201 -8.21 10.92 -1.09
N ALA A 202 -7.72 9.73 -1.46
CA ALA A 202 -8.56 8.53 -1.52
C ALA A 202 -9.24 8.25 -0.16
N THR A 203 -8.57 8.56 0.95
CA THR A 203 -9.12 8.41 2.30
C THR A 203 -10.29 9.36 2.54
N LYS A 204 -10.14 10.65 2.19
CA LYS A 204 -11.23 11.63 2.29
C LYS A 204 -12.45 11.20 1.47
N ILE A 205 -12.25 10.76 0.23
CA ILE A 205 -13.34 10.30 -0.63
C ILE A 205 -14.07 9.08 -0.01
N ARG A 206 -13.33 8.15 0.62
CA ARG A 206 -13.96 7.01 1.33
C ARG A 206 -14.73 7.46 2.58
N GLN A 207 -14.26 8.48 3.30
CA GLN A 207 -14.99 9.06 4.43
C GLN A 207 -16.28 9.75 3.96
N MET A 208 -16.22 10.54 2.88
CA MET A 208 -17.39 11.17 2.29
C MET A 208 -18.43 10.12 1.86
N LEU A 209 -17.98 9.01 1.24
CA LEU A 209 -18.85 7.89 0.90
C LEU A 209 -19.50 7.24 2.13
N LYS A 210 -18.74 7.04 3.23
CA LYS A 210 -19.23 6.48 4.49
C LYS A 210 -20.27 7.40 5.14
N ASN A 211 -20.07 8.71 5.04
CA ASN A 211 -20.91 9.74 5.65
C ASN A 211 -22.04 10.24 4.72
N ASN A 212 -22.24 9.62 3.56
CA ASN A 212 -23.19 10.05 2.52
C ASN A 212 -23.03 11.53 2.09
N GLN A 213 -21.80 12.04 2.09
CA GLN A 213 -21.45 13.37 1.58
C GLN A 213 -21.19 13.32 0.07
N ASP A 214 -21.38 14.44 -0.63
CA ASP A 214 -21.13 14.54 -2.07
C ASP A 214 -19.64 14.45 -2.40
N TYR A 215 -19.23 13.37 -3.07
CA TYR A 215 -17.86 13.11 -3.51
C TYR A 215 -17.64 13.38 -5.01
N THR A 216 -18.69 13.75 -5.74
CA THR A 216 -18.72 13.68 -7.21
C THR A 216 -17.73 14.62 -7.89
N LYS A 217 -17.34 15.70 -7.22
CA LYS A 217 -16.28 16.63 -7.64
C LYS A 217 -14.90 15.98 -7.74
N TYR A 218 -14.60 15.03 -6.84
CA TYR A 218 -13.23 14.49 -6.66
C TYR A 218 -13.00 13.15 -7.38
N THR A 219 -14.06 12.49 -7.81
CA THR A 219 -13.97 11.19 -8.47
C THR A 219 -15.08 10.99 -9.52
N PRO A 220 -14.72 10.44 -10.70
CA PRO A 220 -15.71 10.02 -11.69
C PRO A 220 -16.41 8.72 -11.28
N MET A 221 -15.92 8.02 -10.24
CA MET A 221 -16.53 6.78 -9.78
C MET A 221 -17.89 7.05 -9.18
N ARG A 222 -18.93 6.36 -9.68
CA ARG A 222 -20.26 6.35 -9.08
C ARG A 222 -20.43 5.10 -8.25
N PHE A 223 -20.93 5.19 -7.03
CA PHE A 223 -21.08 4.06 -6.11
C PHE A 223 -22.55 3.66 -6.00
N ASN A 224 -22.83 2.35 -6.06
CA ASN A 224 -24.18 1.82 -5.89
C ASN A 224 -24.38 1.25 -4.47
N TYR A 225 -25.58 0.75 -4.20
CA TYR A 225 -25.92 0.13 -2.92
C TYR A 225 -24.92 -0.96 -2.50
N PHE A 226 -24.54 -1.86 -3.41
CA PHE A 226 -23.59 -2.95 -3.12
C PHE A 226 -22.19 -2.46 -2.76
N ASP A 227 -21.75 -1.33 -3.33
CA ASP A 227 -20.47 -0.73 -2.95
C ASP A 227 -20.52 -0.16 -1.54
N LYS A 228 -21.64 0.47 -1.14
CA LYS A 228 -21.82 0.98 0.23
C LYS A 228 -21.82 -0.13 1.29
N LEU A 229 -22.21 -1.35 0.93
CA LEU A 229 -22.13 -2.52 1.82
C LEU A 229 -20.69 -3.05 2.02
N ARG A 230 -19.70 -2.57 1.26
CA ARG A 230 -18.30 -2.99 1.41
C ARG A 230 -17.67 -2.32 2.61
N ASN A 231 -17.48 -3.07 3.68
CA ASN A 231 -16.80 -2.59 4.87
C ASN A 231 -15.95 -3.70 5.53
N ASN A 232 -15.10 -3.29 6.46
CA ASN A 232 -14.25 -4.21 7.23
C ASN A 232 -15.01 -4.95 8.33
N GLN A 233 -16.20 -4.49 8.75
CA GLN A 233 -16.95 -5.08 9.87
C GLN A 233 -17.29 -6.56 9.64
N LYS A 234 -17.66 -6.94 8.41
CA LYS A 234 -17.93 -8.35 8.09
C LYS A 234 -16.68 -9.25 8.21
N ILE A 235 -15.50 -8.71 7.92
CA ILE A 235 -14.22 -9.41 8.08
C ILE A 235 -13.86 -9.48 9.55
N TYR A 236 -14.08 -8.39 10.28
CA TYR A 236 -13.84 -8.32 11.71
C TYR A 236 -14.67 -9.34 12.48
N ARG A 237 -15.95 -9.50 12.17
CA ARG A 237 -16.80 -10.56 12.76
C ARG A 237 -16.27 -11.97 12.50
N ARG A 238 -15.64 -12.22 11.34
CA ARG A 238 -14.98 -13.51 11.06
C ARG A 238 -13.70 -13.67 11.86
N PHE A 239 -12.92 -12.61 11.98
CA PHE A 239 -11.73 -12.57 12.82
C PHE A 239 -12.07 -12.85 14.29
N GLN A 240 -13.08 -12.21 14.87
CA GLN A 240 -13.52 -12.44 16.25
C GLN A 240 -13.86 -13.91 16.49
N LYS A 241 -14.58 -14.56 15.56
CA LYS A 241 -14.87 -16.00 15.64
C LYS A 241 -13.60 -16.86 15.67
N VAL A 242 -12.56 -16.48 14.93
CA VAL A 242 -11.28 -17.21 14.94
C VAL A 242 -10.55 -16.96 16.26
N ILE A 243 -10.43 -15.72 16.73
CA ILE A 243 -9.73 -15.40 17.98
C ILE A 243 -10.38 -16.07 19.20
N ARG A 244 -11.71 -16.12 19.26
CA ARG A 244 -12.44 -16.82 20.35
C ARG A 244 -12.28 -18.33 20.31
N LYS A 245 -12.19 -18.92 19.10
CA LYS A 245 -12.13 -20.37 18.92
C LYS A 245 -10.77 -20.98 19.27
N TYR A 246 -9.68 -20.35 18.82
CA TYR A 246 -8.35 -20.96 18.86
C TYR A 246 -7.56 -20.54 20.10
N SER A 247 -6.69 -21.42 20.60
CA SER A 247 -5.74 -21.10 21.67
C SER A 247 -4.67 -20.10 21.18
N THR A 248 -3.89 -19.54 22.11
CA THR A 248 -2.77 -18.65 21.78
C THR A 248 -1.72 -19.35 20.89
N GLU A 249 -1.41 -20.60 21.18
CA GLU A 249 -0.44 -21.44 20.46
C GLU A 249 -0.95 -21.80 19.06
N GLU A 250 -2.25 -22.07 18.92
CA GLU A 250 -2.86 -22.33 17.62
C GLU A 250 -2.88 -21.07 16.75
N LEU A 251 -3.14 -19.90 17.34
CA LEU A 251 -3.14 -18.62 16.64
C LEU A 251 -1.75 -18.26 16.10
N GLU A 252 -0.67 -18.70 16.74
CA GLU A 252 0.71 -18.47 16.24
C GLU A 252 0.98 -19.11 14.88
N LYS A 253 0.17 -20.08 14.45
CA LYS A 253 0.30 -20.71 13.12
C LYS A 253 -0.25 -19.81 11.99
N PHE A 254 -0.98 -18.74 12.32
CA PHE A 254 -1.53 -17.82 11.32
C PHE A 254 -0.49 -16.81 10.86
N LYS A 255 -0.60 -16.39 9.59
CA LYS A 255 0.30 -15.40 9.01
C LYS A 255 0.17 -14.07 9.75
N MET A 256 1.31 -13.42 10.02
CA MET A 256 1.44 -12.16 10.75
C MET A 256 1.09 -12.20 12.25
N ILE A 257 0.80 -13.38 12.82
CA ILE A 257 0.80 -13.57 14.28
C ILE A 257 2.25 -13.85 14.72
N SER A 258 2.82 -12.90 15.46
CA SER A 258 4.14 -12.97 16.05
C SER A 258 4.24 -12.00 17.23
N GLU A 259 5.26 -12.18 18.07
CA GLU A 259 5.60 -11.26 19.18
C GLU A 259 4.47 -11.10 20.22
N GLY A 260 3.55 -12.07 20.33
CA GLY A 260 2.46 -12.03 21.31
C GLY A 260 1.28 -11.15 20.92
N ILE A 261 1.19 -10.67 19.67
CA ILE A 261 0.05 -9.88 19.18
C ILE A 261 -1.32 -10.57 19.40
N GLN A 262 -1.34 -11.91 19.41
CA GLN A 262 -2.55 -12.69 19.68
C GLN A 262 -3.11 -12.46 21.10
N ASN A 263 -2.25 -12.16 22.08
CA ASN A 263 -2.65 -11.89 23.46
C ASN A 263 -3.39 -10.55 23.53
N LEU A 264 -2.85 -9.54 22.84
CA LEU A 264 -3.51 -8.23 22.69
C LEU A 264 -4.87 -8.38 22.01
N PHE A 265 -4.95 -9.20 20.96
CA PHE A 265 -6.22 -9.45 20.29
C PHE A 265 -7.25 -10.11 21.20
N LYS A 266 -6.87 -11.17 21.94
CA LYS A 266 -7.77 -11.82 22.90
C LYS A 266 -8.25 -10.85 23.98
N LYS A 267 -7.35 -10.01 24.52
CA LYS A 267 -7.67 -9.01 25.54
C LYS A 267 -8.78 -8.05 25.10
N HIS A 268 -8.76 -7.60 23.85
CA HIS A 268 -9.68 -6.58 23.34
C HIS A 268 -10.80 -7.13 22.44
N ILE A 269 -10.94 -8.46 22.30
CA ILE A 269 -11.79 -9.06 21.25
C ILE A 269 -13.29 -8.77 21.38
N GLU A 270 -13.73 -8.40 22.58
CA GLU A 270 -15.13 -8.10 22.89
C GLU A 270 -15.57 -6.70 22.39
N ILE A 271 -14.64 -5.85 21.94
CA ILE A 271 -14.99 -4.60 21.24
C ILE A 271 -15.72 -4.94 19.94
N ASP A 272 -16.94 -4.43 19.74
CA ASP A 272 -17.74 -4.77 18.56
C ASP A 272 -17.29 -4.00 17.31
N LYS A 273 -16.96 -2.71 17.44
CA LYS A 273 -16.64 -1.86 16.29
C LYS A 273 -15.19 -2.10 15.81
N TYR A 274 -15.04 -2.36 14.51
CA TYR A 274 -13.73 -2.61 13.91
C TYR A 274 -12.73 -1.46 14.12
N ASP A 275 -13.17 -0.22 13.93
CA ASP A 275 -12.28 0.95 14.02
C ASP A 275 -11.78 1.12 15.49
N ASP A 276 -12.67 0.97 16.48
CA ASP A 276 -12.35 1.01 17.90
C ASP A 276 -11.38 -0.11 18.31
N PHE A 277 -11.61 -1.35 17.86
CA PHE A 277 -10.70 -2.46 18.13
C PHE A 277 -9.30 -2.22 17.56
N VAL A 278 -9.21 -1.68 16.34
CA VAL A 278 -7.93 -1.37 15.70
C VAL A 278 -7.21 -0.27 16.48
N GLN A 279 -7.92 0.75 16.95
CA GLN A 279 -7.36 1.81 17.77
C GLN A 279 -6.77 1.25 19.07
N GLU A 280 -7.52 0.44 19.82
CA GLU A 280 -7.06 -0.14 21.08
C GLU A 280 -5.90 -1.13 20.92
N CYS A 281 -5.82 -1.82 19.78
CA CYS A 281 -4.70 -2.71 19.49
C CYS A 281 -3.47 -1.97 18.91
N THR A 282 -3.59 -0.68 18.57
CA THR A 282 -2.47 0.07 18.01
C THR A 282 -1.51 0.50 19.11
N SER A 283 -0.22 0.28 18.89
CA SER A 283 0.83 0.63 19.84
C SER A 283 2.12 1.03 19.12
N ARG A 284 3.13 1.46 19.88
CA ARG A 284 4.49 1.74 19.34
C ARG A 284 5.08 0.55 18.56
N ARG A 285 4.83 -0.67 19.04
CA ARG A 285 5.28 -1.92 18.38
C ARG A 285 4.39 -2.30 17.21
N TYR A 286 3.07 -2.14 17.35
CA TYR A 286 2.08 -2.57 16.35
C TYR A 286 1.37 -1.39 15.71
N THR A 287 1.80 -1.02 14.50
CA THR A 287 1.11 0.00 13.72
C THR A 287 -0.30 -0.44 13.34
N SER A 288 -1.22 0.52 13.20
CA SER A 288 -2.60 0.25 12.74
C SER A 288 -2.63 -0.61 11.46
N SER A 289 -1.78 -0.32 10.47
CA SER A 289 -1.68 -1.13 9.24
C SER A 289 -1.22 -2.56 9.49
N ARG A 290 -0.36 -2.83 10.48
CA ARG A 290 -0.01 -4.20 10.87
C ARG A 290 -1.22 -4.91 11.48
N ILE A 291 -1.94 -4.25 12.41
CA ILE A 291 -3.17 -4.78 13.01
C ILE A 291 -4.20 -5.15 11.94
N LYS A 292 -4.54 -4.21 11.07
CA LYS A 292 -5.54 -4.39 10.00
C LYS A 292 -5.19 -5.55 9.07
N ARG A 293 -3.92 -5.67 8.66
CA ARG A 293 -3.45 -6.80 7.85
C ARG A 293 -3.54 -8.13 8.59
N THR A 294 -3.17 -8.18 9.87
CA THR A 294 -3.26 -9.42 10.65
C THR A 294 -4.72 -9.86 10.84
N ILE A 295 -5.64 -8.93 11.13
CA ILE A 295 -7.08 -9.20 11.18
C ILE A 295 -7.54 -9.88 9.88
N LEU A 296 -7.13 -9.34 8.74
CA LEU A 296 -7.49 -9.89 7.43
C LEU A 296 -6.89 -11.29 7.20
N MET A 297 -5.61 -11.50 7.48
CA MET A 297 -4.97 -12.81 7.31
C MET A 297 -5.65 -13.89 8.14
N VAL A 298 -5.95 -13.57 9.40
CA VAL A 298 -6.64 -14.47 10.35
C VAL A 298 -8.08 -14.73 9.92
N ALA A 299 -8.83 -13.70 9.53
CA ALA A 299 -10.20 -13.84 9.02
C ALA A 299 -10.30 -14.70 7.75
N LEU A 300 -9.24 -14.70 6.93
CA LEU A 300 -9.11 -15.54 5.73
C LEU A 300 -8.47 -16.90 6.02
N LYS A 301 -8.10 -17.18 7.27
CA LYS A 301 -7.42 -18.40 7.72
C LYS A 301 -6.12 -18.71 6.96
N ILE A 302 -5.36 -17.67 6.63
CA ILE A 302 -4.05 -17.81 5.98
C ILE A 302 -3.01 -18.16 7.04
N LYS A 303 -2.34 -19.31 6.87
CA LYS A 303 -1.27 -19.80 7.75
C LYS A 303 0.12 -19.34 7.25
N LYS A 304 1.12 -19.46 8.13
CA LYS A 304 2.54 -19.19 7.82
C LYS A 304 3.05 -20.08 6.69
#